data_AF-A0A4P6YRB1-F1
#
_entry.id   AF-A0A4P6YRB1-F1
#
_cell.length_a   1.000
_cell.length_b   1.000
_cell.length_c   1.000
_cell.angle_alpha   90.00
_cell.angle_beta   90.00
_cell.angle_gamma   90.00
#
_symmetry.space_group_name_H-M   'P 1'
#
loop_
_entity.id
_entity.type
_entity.pdbx_description
1 polymer ?
#
loop_
_entity_poly.entity_id
_entity_poly.type
_entity_poly.pdbx_seq_one_letter_code
_entity_poly.pdbx_strand_id
1 'polypeptide(L)'
;MGKQMKVIKQNNEVAHIPKTAQLFRNRIKQLRNERGITIRELAEATGIERSLISNYENWLRDPNKYVYYVLAQYFNVELWYIEGFEHSSIHSVDEHSEQIELYLE
;
A
#
# COMPACT_ATOMS: atom_id res chain seq x y z
N MET A 1 8.93 32.98 -35.29
CA MET A 1 8.45 31.59 -35.18
C MET A 1 8.77 31.11 -33.77
N GLY A 2 7.92 31.22 -32.75
CA GLY A 2 6.47 31.15 -32.75
C GLY A 2 6.03 29.87 -32.06
N LYS A 3 6.30 29.72 -30.75
CA LYS A 3 5.36 29.11 -29.79
C LYS A 3 5.78 29.39 -28.35
N GLN A 4 5.07 30.30 -27.69
CA GLN A 4 4.68 30.09 -26.30
C GLN A 4 3.27 29.46 -26.33
N MET A 5 2.99 28.44 -25.50
CA MET A 5 2.25 28.62 -24.25
C MET A 5 2.03 27.30 -23.47
N LYS A 6 2.27 27.43 -22.15
CA LYS A 6 1.83 26.69 -20.94
C LYS A 6 0.67 25.71 -21.09
N VAL A 7 0.70 24.59 -20.35
CA VAL A 7 -0.11 24.37 -19.10
C VAL A 7 0.48 23.18 -18.32
N ILE A 8 1.02 23.40 -17.11
CA ILE A 8 1.07 22.35 -16.08
C ILE A 8 -0.02 22.74 -15.09
N LYS A 9 -1.14 22.02 -15.10
CA LYS A 9 -2.24 22.27 -14.19
C LYS A 9 -1.83 21.81 -12.79
N GLN A 10 -2.18 22.64 -11.83
CA GLN A 10 -1.93 22.54 -10.41
C GLN A 10 -2.59 21.31 -9.75
N ASN A 11 -1.89 20.82 -8.72
CA ASN A 11 -2.37 20.34 -7.42
C ASN A 11 -3.10 18.99 -7.32
N ASN A 12 -2.43 18.03 -6.68
CA ASN A 12 -3.05 17.26 -5.62
C ASN A 12 -1.98 17.00 -4.53
N GLU A 13 -1.79 18.01 -3.68
CA GLU A 13 -0.99 17.95 -2.46
C GLU A 13 -1.72 17.06 -1.44
N VAL A 14 -1.54 15.75 -1.55
CA VAL A 14 -1.37 14.93 -0.36
C VAL A 14 0.09 14.56 -0.37
N ALA A 15 0.84 15.17 0.55
CA ALA A 15 2.26 14.93 0.73
C ALA A 15 2.55 13.44 0.60
N HIS A 16 3.35 13.08 -0.39
CA HIS A 16 4.05 11.82 -0.43
C HIS A 16 4.95 11.82 0.81
N ILE A 17 4.40 11.35 1.94
CA ILE A 17 5.16 11.07 3.13
C ILE A 17 6.33 10.21 2.66
N PRO A 18 7.59 10.61 2.91
CA PRO A 18 8.72 9.78 2.54
C PRO A 18 8.53 8.43 3.21
N LYS A 19 8.23 7.39 2.42
CA LYS A 19 8.12 5.99 2.85
C LYS A 19 9.52 5.43 3.15
N THR A 20 10.33 6.19 3.88
CA THR A 20 11.76 5.92 4.11
C THR A 20 12.14 5.80 5.58
N ALA A 21 11.26 6.13 6.54
CA ALA A 21 11.59 6.07 7.97
C ALA A 21 11.18 4.77 8.70
N GLN A 22 10.43 3.87 8.05
CA GLN A 22 10.17 2.53 8.56
C GLN A 22 10.57 1.51 7.49
N LEU A 23 11.45 0.58 7.87
CA LEU A 23 11.93 -0.56 7.09
C LEU A 23 10.75 -1.50 6.75
N PHE A 24 9.83 -1.07 5.89
CA PHE A 24 8.69 -1.90 5.52
C PHE A 24 9.19 -3.07 4.70
N ARG A 25 9.20 -4.26 5.31
CA ARG A 25 9.44 -5.52 4.63
C ARG A 25 8.35 -5.69 3.56
N ASN A 26 8.75 -6.04 2.33
CA ASN A 26 7.79 -6.33 1.28
C ASN A 26 6.94 -7.54 1.68
N ARG A 27 5.66 -7.30 1.98
CA ARG A 27 4.77 -8.32 2.57
C ARG A 27 4.46 -9.44 1.59
N ILE A 28 4.43 -9.15 0.29
CA ILE A 28 4.28 -10.16 -0.78
C ILE A 28 5.47 -11.13 -0.72
N LYS A 29 6.70 -10.61 -0.76
CA LYS A 29 7.93 -11.42 -0.70
C LYS A 29 8.03 -12.20 0.62
N GLN A 30 7.66 -11.56 1.73
CA GLN A 30 7.65 -12.20 3.04
C GLN A 30 6.71 -13.41 3.05
N LEU A 31 5.42 -13.21 2.76
CA LEU A 31 4.40 -14.26 2.79
C LEU A 31 4.72 -15.38 1.79
N ARG A 32 5.25 -15.03 0.61
CA ARG A 32 5.71 -16.00 -0.38
C ARG A 32 6.83 -16.89 0.20
N ASN A 33 7.82 -16.30 0.85
CA ASN A 33 8.93 -17.04 1.46
C ASN A 33 8.47 -17.87 2.67
N GLU A 34 7.55 -17.36 3.51
CA GLU A 34 6.98 -18.09 4.64
C GLU A 34 6.21 -19.34 4.19
N ARG A 35 5.53 -19.26 3.04
CA ARG A 35 4.89 -20.42 2.40
C ARG A 35 5.87 -21.33 1.65
N GLY A 36 7.13 -20.94 1.50
CA GLY A 36 8.14 -21.74 0.79
C GLY A 36 7.91 -21.89 -0.72
N ILE A 37 7.15 -20.98 -1.34
CA ILE A 37 6.81 -21.06 -2.77
C ILE A 37 7.67 -20.10 -3.62
N THR A 38 7.85 -20.45 -4.88
CA THR A 38 8.54 -19.66 -5.90
C THR A 38 7.64 -18.55 -6.46
N ILE A 39 8.24 -17.55 -7.12
CA ILE A 39 7.48 -16.52 -7.87
C ILE A 39 6.61 -17.17 -8.97
N ARG A 40 7.09 -18.27 -9.57
CA ARG A 40 6.34 -19.01 -10.59
C ARG A 40 5.07 -19.62 -10.02
N GLU A 41 5.16 -20.28 -8.87
CA GLU A 41 3.99 -20.89 -8.22
C GLU A 41 3.00 -19.84 -7.74
N LEU A 42 3.48 -18.70 -7.22
CA LEU A 42 2.60 -17.57 -6.87
C LEU A 42 1.88 -17.01 -8.10
N ALA A 43 2.58 -16.86 -9.23
CA ALA A 43 1.99 -16.41 -10.48
C ALA A 43 0.90 -17.37 -10.99
N GLU A 44 1.20 -18.67 -10.99
CA GLU A 44 0.27 -19.71 -11.41
C GLU A 44 -0.99 -19.72 -10.53
N ALA A 45 -0.84 -19.55 -9.21
CA ALA A 45 -1.97 -19.59 -8.29
C ALA A 45 -2.83 -18.32 -8.29
N THR A 46 -2.26 -17.15 -8.62
CA THR A 46 -2.95 -15.85 -8.58
C THR A 46 -3.40 -15.36 -9.95
N GLY A 47 -2.88 -15.96 -11.03
CA GLY A 47 -3.05 -15.45 -12.39
C GLY A 47 -2.28 -14.15 -12.69
N ILE A 48 -1.46 -13.67 -11.74
CA ILE A 48 -0.62 -12.48 -11.93
C ILE A 48 0.65 -12.92 -12.68
N GLU A 49 1.09 -12.13 -13.65
CA GLU A 49 2.28 -12.43 -14.43
C GLU A 49 3.57 -12.41 -13.55
N ARG A 50 4.50 -13.32 -13.81
CA ARG A 50 5.72 -13.52 -12.98
C ARG A 50 6.58 -12.26 -12.87
N SER A 51 6.78 -11.53 -13.97
CA SER A 51 7.55 -10.28 -13.97
C SER A 51 6.87 -9.19 -13.15
N LEU A 52 5.54 -9.13 -13.12
CA LEU A 52 4.80 -8.23 -12.23
C LEU A 52 5.04 -8.56 -10.76
N ILE A 53 4.91 -9.83 -10.35
CA ILE A 53 5.24 -10.26 -8.98
C ILE A 53 6.68 -9.89 -8.63
N SER A 54 7.64 -10.17 -9.52
CA SER A 54 9.04 -9.79 -9.34
C SER A 54 9.20 -8.27 -9.16
N ASN A 55 8.52 -7.46 -9.97
CA ASN A 55 8.56 -6.00 -9.84
C ASN A 55 7.97 -5.53 -8.51
N TYR A 56 6.88 -6.15 -8.05
CA TYR A 56 6.27 -5.84 -6.76
C TYR A 56 7.20 -6.19 -5.60
N GLU A 57 7.80 -7.39 -5.60
CA GLU A 57 8.70 -7.85 -4.54
C GLU A 57 10.01 -7.06 -4.43
N ASN A 58 10.38 -6.36 -5.50
CA ASN A 58 11.58 -5.52 -5.58
C ASN A 58 11.28 -4.01 -5.61
N TRP A 59 10.03 -3.61 -5.36
CA TRP A 59 9.60 -2.20 -5.31
C TRP A 59 9.82 -1.41 -6.63
N LEU A 60 9.91 -2.12 -7.75
CA LEU A 60 10.04 -1.49 -9.08
C LEU A 60 8.69 -0.98 -9.60
N ARG A 61 7.59 -1.48 -9.02
CA ARG A 61 6.23 -1.12 -9.35
C ARG A 61 5.32 -1.32 -8.15
N ASP A 62 4.34 -0.46 -7.98
CA ASP A 62 3.27 -0.68 -7.00
C ASP A 62 2.12 -1.51 -7.62
N PRO A 63 1.58 -2.50 -6.89
CA PRO A 63 0.33 -3.14 -7.23
C PRO A 63 -0.83 -2.14 -7.36
N ASN A 64 -1.79 -2.43 -8.24
CA ASN A 64 -3.07 -1.72 -8.21
C ASN A 64 -4.02 -2.39 -7.19
N LYS A 65 -5.17 -1.77 -6.92
CA LYS A 65 -6.17 -2.28 -5.97
C LYS A 65 -6.62 -3.71 -6.24
N TYR A 66 -6.80 -4.08 -7.50
CA TYR A 66 -7.19 -5.44 -7.88
C TYR A 66 -6.12 -6.46 -7.51
N VAL A 67 -4.85 -6.15 -7.80
CA VAL A 67 -3.72 -7.02 -7.44
C VAL A 67 -3.58 -7.17 -5.93
N TYR A 68 -3.74 -6.07 -5.16
CA TYR A 68 -3.76 -6.16 -3.71
C TYR A 68 -4.84 -7.10 -3.20
N TYR A 69 -6.06 -7.00 -3.74
CA TYR A 69 -7.17 -7.87 -3.38
C TYR A 69 -6.87 -9.35 -3.69
N VAL A 70 -6.37 -9.65 -4.89
CA VAL A 70 -6.03 -11.02 -5.30
C VAL A 70 -4.96 -11.62 -4.37
N LEU A 71 -3.92 -10.85 -4.05
CA LEU A 71 -2.85 -11.31 -3.16
C LEU A 71 -3.35 -11.49 -1.73
N ALA A 72 -4.18 -10.57 -1.22
CA ALA A 72 -4.78 -10.66 0.12
C ALA A 72 -5.63 -11.94 0.25
N GLN A 73 -6.48 -12.22 -0.75
CA GLN A 73 -7.29 -13.44 -0.78
C GLN A 73 -6.43 -14.70 -0.87
N TYR A 74 -5.42 -14.72 -1.74
CA TYR A 74 -4.51 -15.86 -1.86
C TYR A 74 -3.75 -16.13 -0.56
N PHE A 75 -3.26 -15.08 0.10
CA PHE A 75 -2.51 -15.21 1.33
C PHE A 75 -3.39 -15.37 2.59
N ASN A 76 -4.70 -15.18 2.46
CA ASN A 76 -5.67 -15.16 3.55
C ASN A 76 -5.28 -14.15 4.64
N VAL A 77 -5.04 -12.92 4.21
CA VAL A 77 -4.67 -11.78 5.08
C VAL A 77 -5.47 -10.55 4.67
N GLU A 78 -5.50 -9.54 5.54
CA GLU A 78 -6.14 -8.27 5.24
C GLU A 78 -5.42 -7.48 4.14
N LEU A 79 -6.19 -6.67 3.41
CA LEU A 79 -5.67 -5.85 2.30
C LEU A 79 -4.53 -4.93 2.74
N TRP A 80 -4.74 -4.25 3.88
CA TRP A 80 -3.77 -3.31 4.45
C TRP A 80 -2.45 -3.99 4.82
N TYR A 81 -2.49 -5.29 5.13
CA TYR A 81 -1.28 -6.06 5.40
C TYR A 81 -0.45 -6.23 4.13
N ILE A 82 -1.05 -6.51 2.97
CA ILE A 82 -0.32 -6.59 1.70
C ILE A 82 0.24 -5.23 1.30
N GLU A 83 -0.51 -4.15 1.52
CA GLU A 83 -0.08 -2.76 1.27
C GLU A 83 1.11 -2.34 2.15
N GLY A 84 1.38 -3.12 3.19
CA GLY A 84 2.50 -2.92 4.10
C GLY A 84 2.18 -1.98 5.24
N PHE A 85 0.91 -1.64 5.48
CA PHE A 85 0.56 -0.90 6.69
C PHE A 85 0.74 -1.83 7.90
N GLU A 86 1.53 -1.40 8.88
CA GLU A 86 1.45 -2.02 10.20
C GLU A 86 0.18 -1.50 10.86
N HIS A 87 -0.44 -2.35 11.69
CA HIS A 87 -1.50 -1.91 12.57
C HIS A 87 -0.85 -0.89 13.48
N SER A 88 -0.88 0.40 13.11
CA SER A 88 -0.73 1.44 14.09
C SER A 88 -1.83 1.11 15.08
N SER A 89 -1.44 0.74 16.29
CA SER A 89 -2.33 0.95 17.42
C SER A 89 -2.78 2.39 17.24
N ILE A 90 -4.01 2.56 16.74
CA ILE A 90 -4.77 3.75 16.99
C ILE A 90 -4.75 3.76 18.52
N HIS A 91 -3.80 4.51 19.10
CA HIS A 91 -4.01 5.01 20.43
C HIS A 91 -5.33 5.72 20.28
N SER A 92 -6.37 5.09 20.84
CA SER A 92 -7.68 5.67 20.94
C SER A 92 -7.49 7.12 21.34
N VAL A 93 -8.26 7.99 20.72
CA VAL A 93 -8.35 9.39 21.12
C VAL A 93 -9.03 9.40 22.50
N ASP A 94 -8.32 8.96 23.52
CA ASP A 94 -8.59 9.15 24.93
C ASP A 94 -7.51 10.14 25.36
N GLU A 95 -7.78 11.44 25.32
CA GLU A 95 -7.91 12.16 26.59
C GLU A 95 -8.80 13.41 26.55
N HIS A 96 -9.44 13.83 25.43
CA HIS A 96 -10.17 15.11 25.37
C HIS A 96 -11.62 15.03 24.85
N SER A 97 -12.32 13.94 25.15
CA SER A 97 -13.77 13.79 24.87
C SER A 97 -14.65 14.75 25.69
N GLU A 98 -14.13 15.43 26.71
CA GLU A 98 -14.90 16.42 27.51
C GLU A 98 -15.14 17.76 26.79
N GLN A 99 -14.47 18.08 25.67
CA GLN A 99 -14.64 19.38 25.00
C GLN A 99 -15.80 19.45 23.99
N ILE A 100 -16.47 18.33 23.67
CA ILE A 100 -17.56 18.33 22.69
C ILE A 100 -18.91 18.75 23.31
N GLU A 101 -19.09 18.64 24.63
CA GLU A 101 -20.34 19.04 25.31
C GLU A 101 -20.52 20.55 25.50
N LEU A 102 -19.48 21.38 25.26
CA LEU A 102 -19.55 22.84 25.49
C LEU A 102 -19.91 23.67 24.25
N TYR A 103 -20.35 23.05 23.15
CA TYR A 103 -20.67 23.79 21.91
C TYR A 103 -22.11 23.58 21.40
N LEU A 104 -23.01 23.04 22.24
CA LEU A 104 -24.42 22.84 21.89
C LEU A 104 -25.39 23.43 22.95
N GLU A 105 -25.04 24.58 23.52
CA GLU A 105 -25.98 25.57 24.08
C GLU A 105 -25.70 26.95 23.46
#